data_AF-A0A7C6LY93-F1
#
_entry.id   AF-A0A7C6LY93-F1
#
_cell.length_a   1.000
_cell.length_b   1.000
_cell.length_c   1.000
_cell.angle_alpha   90.00
_cell.angle_beta   90.00
_cell.angle_gamma   90.00
#
_symmetry.space_group_name_H-M   'P 1'
#
loop_
_entity.id
_entity.type
_entity.pdbx_description
1 polymer ?
#
loop_
_entity_poly.entity_id
_entity_poly.type
_entity_poly.pdbx_seq_one_letter_code
_entity_poly.pdbx_strand_id
1 'polypeptide(L)'
;MSKCMPCEFDCDRIEGIEDIKKGICKIFEGIKCIREGLEDICRCCICEGVKAIRKGLCLVEDGLCDLIRGARDIDHTSRCSGKKDILKGICDIKEAIRCIKKGLHDICSCRVCEGVEAIQKGLCELENALADIVEGLNDVLGEMEKNRRRRADAMDKVSDLCRCFDWGC
;
A
#
# COMPACT_ATOMS: atom_id res chain seq x y z
N MET A 1 -27.39 29.94 17.88
CA MET A 1 -27.26 29.02 16.72
C MET A 1 -25.80 28.66 16.57
N SER A 2 -25.38 27.60 17.27
CA SER A 2 -24.00 27.12 17.27
C SER A 2 -23.73 26.44 15.94
N LYS A 3 -22.89 27.03 15.10
CA LYS A 3 -22.40 26.39 13.88
C LYS A 3 -21.57 25.18 14.30
N CYS A 4 -22.05 23.97 14.00
CA CYS A 4 -21.23 22.77 14.06
C CYS A 4 -20.02 22.99 13.13
N MET A 5 -18.83 22.97 13.74
CA MET A 5 -17.55 23.04 13.04
C MET A 5 -17.43 21.81 12.13
N PRO A 6 -17.06 21.94 10.84
CA PRO A 6 -16.84 20.79 9.98
C PRO A 6 -15.73 19.93 10.56
N CYS A 7 -15.93 18.62 10.53
CA CYS A 7 -14.98 17.61 10.98
C CYS A 7 -13.71 17.62 10.12
N GLU A 8 -12.68 18.37 10.56
CA GLU A 8 -11.33 18.39 9.97
C GLU A 8 -10.57 17.05 10.12
N PHE A 9 -11.12 16.06 10.83
CA PHE A 9 -10.45 14.77 11.07
C PHE A 9 -10.68 13.69 9.99
N ASP A 10 -11.59 13.90 9.03
CA ASP A 10 -11.90 12.88 8.01
C ASP A 10 -11.15 13.08 6.68
N CYS A 11 -10.57 14.25 6.41
CA CYS A 11 -9.84 14.52 5.15
C CYS A 11 -8.47 13.82 5.09
N ASP A 12 -7.63 13.99 6.11
CA ASP A 12 -6.27 13.40 6.16
C ASP A 12 -6.30 11.85 6.07
N ARG A 13 -7.38 11.24 6.59
CA ARG A 13 -7.56 9.78 6.61
C ARG A 13 -7.90 9.21 5.23
N ILE A 14 -8.56 10.00 4.39
CA ILE A 14 -8.86 9.63 2.99
C ILE A 14 -7.59 9.75 2.15
N GLU A 15 -6.82 10.83 2.35
CA GLU A 15 -5.55 11.05 1.63
C GLU A 15 -4.57 9.89 1.86
N GLY A 16 -4.39 9.44 3.10
CA GLY A 16 -3.50 8.31 3.39
C GLY A 16 -3.92 6.99 2.71
N ILE A 17 -5.22 6.72 2.60
CA ILE A 17 -5.75 5.55 1.89
C ILE A 17 -5.54 5.67 0.38
N GLU A 18 -5.74 6.86 -0.18
CA GLU A 18 -5.52 7.13 -1.59
C GLU A 18 -4.06 6.96 -1.98
N ASP A 19 -3.13 7.43 -1.14
CA ASP A 19 -1.70 7.24 -1.33
C ASP A 19 -1.30 5.76 -1.28
N ILE A 20 -1.86 4.98 -0.35
CA ILE A 20 -1.61 3.53 -0.33
C ILE A 20 -2.10 2.87 -1.62
N LYS A 21 -3.32 3.18 -2.07
CA LYS A 21 -3.87 2.62 -3.31
C LYS A 21 -3.02 2.99 -4.53
N LYS A 22 -2.59 4.24 -4.62
CA LYS A 22 -1.69 4.73 -5.66
C LYS A 22 -0.35 4.00 -5.64
N GLY A 23 0.21 3.78 -4.44
CA GLY A 23 1.42 3.01 -4.23
C GLY A 23 1.29 1.57 -4.74
N ILE A 24 0.19 0.89 -4.38
CA ILE A 24 -0.13 -0.47 -4.87
C ILE A 24 -0.19 -0.50 -6.41
N CYS A 25 -0.92 0.43 -7.04
CA CYS A 25 -1.03 0.49 -8.50
C CYS A 25 0.33 0.63 -9.19
N LYS A 26 1.18 1.54 -8.71
CA LYS A 26 2.53 1.73 -9.27
C LYS A 26 3.40 0.50 -9.12
N ILE A 27 3.34 -0.19 -7.97
CA ILE A 27 4.11 -1.42 -7.77
C ILE A 27 3.63 -2.52 -8.72
N PHE A 28 2.31 -2.66 -8.93
CA PHE A 28 1.77 -3.60 -9.92
C PHE A 28 2.26 -3.31 -11.34
N GLU A 29 2.27 -2.04 -11.76
CA GLU A 29 2.84 -1.63 -13.04
C GLU A 29 4.35 -1.94 -13.12
N GLY A 30 5.07 -1.71 -12.03
CA GLY A 30 6.48 -2.05 -11.91
C GLY A 30 6.75 -3.55 -12.05
N ILE A 31 5.96 -4.39 -11.37
CA ILE A 31 6.02 -5.87 -11.50
C ILE A 31 5.81 -6.28 -12.95
N LYS A 32 4.84 -5.69 -13.65
CA LYS A 32 4.60 -5.98 -15.06
C LYS A 32 5.82 -5.66 -15.93
N CYS A 33 6.42 -4.48 -15.78
CA CYS A 33 7.63 -4.10 -16.51
C CYS A 33 8.83 -5.02 -16.18
N ILE A 34 8.97 -5.48 -14.94
CA ILE A 34 10.03 -6.42 -14.57
C ILE A 34 9.80 -7.78 -15.24
N ARG A 35 8.56 -8.28 -15.25
CA ARG A 35 8.21 -9.54 -15.94
C ARG A 35 8.46 -9.45 -17.44
N GLU A 36 8.05 -8.36 -18.08
CA GLU A 36 8.36 -8.08 -19.50
C GLU A 36 9.88 -8.11 -19.75
N GLY A 37 10.66 -7.48 -18.86
CA GLY A 37 12.11 -7.48 -19.00
C GLY A 37 12.78 -8.84 -18.78
N LEU A 38 12.21 -9.69 -17.91
CA LEU A 38 12.65 -11.09 -17.80
C LEU A 38 12.34 -11.89 -19.08
N GLU A 39 11.18 -11.68 -19.71
CA GLU A 39 10.88 -12.30 -21.00
C GLU A 39 11.87 -11.89 -22.09
N ASP A 40 12.24 -10.61 -22.14
CA ASP A 40 13.24 -10.12 -23.09
C ASP A 40 14.62 -10.75 -22.85
N ILE A 41 15.05 -10.90 -21.59
CA ILE A 41 16.29 -11.63 -21.25
C ILE A 41 16.22 -13.07 -21.75
N CYS A 42 15.11 -13.77 -21.53
CA CYS A 42 14.91 -15.14 -22.01
C CYS A 42 14.94 -15.26 -23.54
N ARG A 43 14.58 -14.20 -24.26
CA ARG A 43 14.67 -14.10 -25.73
C ARG A 43 16.05 -13.61 -26.22
N CYS A 44 17.05 -13.59 -25.34
CA CYS A 44 18.41 -13.08 -25.59
C CYS A 44 18.48 -11.57 -25.88
N CYS A 45 17.42 -10.80 -25.59
CA CYS A 45 17.37 -9.34 -25.70
C CYS A 45 17.80 -8.67 -24.38
N ILE A 46 19.01 -9.01 -23.89
CA ILE A 46 19.48 -8.64 -22.53
C ILE A 46 19.42 -7.12 -22.28
N CYS A 47 19.85 -6.30 -23.25
CA CYS A 47 19.86 -4.84 -23.10
C CYS A 47 18.46 -4.26 -22.88
N GLU A 48 17.47 -4.73 -23.65
CA GLU A 48 16.08 -4.27 -23.51
C GLU A 48 15.46 -4.79 -22.22
N GLY A 49 15.73 -6.07 -21.88
CA GLY A 49 15.27 -6.63 -20.62
C GLY A 49 15.81 -5.90 -19.39
N VAL A 50 17.10 -5.55 -19.37
CA VAL A 50 17.68 -4.75 -18.28
C VAL A 50 17.03 -3.35 -18.20
N LYS A 51 16.74 -2.70 -19.34
CA LYS A 51 16.05 -1.41 -19.35
C LYS A 51 14.63 -1.53 -18.79
N ALA A 52 13.88 -2.55 -19.18
CA ALA A 52 12.52 -2.79 -18.71
C ALA A 52 12.48 -3.08 -17.20
N ILE A 53 13.41 -3.90 -16.69
CA ILE A 53 13.51 -4.19 -15.25
C ILE A 53 13.88 -2.93 -14.46
N ARG A 54 14.80 -2.09 -14.97
CA ARG A 54 15.14 -0.80 -14.34
C ARG A 54 13.94 0.14 -14.29
N LYS A 55 13.18 0.24 -15.39
CA LYS A 55 11.93 1.01 -15.43
C LYS A 55 10.94 0.50 -14.39
N GLY A 56 10.76 -0.81 -14.30
CA GLY A 56 9.87 -1.42 -13.32
C GLY A 56 10.32 -1.17 -11.88
N LEU A 57 11.63 -1.24 -11.59
CA LEU A 57 12.17 -0.88 -10.29
C LEU A 57 11.87 0.58 -9.90
N CYS A 58 12.00 1.53 -10.84
CA CYS A 58 11.64 2.93 -10.56
C CYS A 58 10.16 3.07 -10.17
N LEU A 59 9.25 2.37 -10.85
CA LEU A 59 7.83 2.37 -10.51
C LEU A 59 7.57 1.74 -9.12
N VAL A 60 8.27 0.66 -8.79
CA VAL A 60 8.18 0.01 -7.47
C VAL A 60 8.70 0.95 -6.36
N GLU A 61 9.81 1.64 -6.59
CA GLU A 61 10.37 2.62 -5.64
C GLU A 61 9.45 3.84 -5.44
N ASP A 62 8.88 4.36 -6.53
CA ASP A 62 7.89 5.44 -6.48
C ASP A 62 6.62 5.01 -5.74
N GLY A 63 6.15 3.79 -5.98
CA GLY A 63 5.01 3.22 -5.28
C GLY A 63 5.29 3.00 -3.80
N LEU A 64 6.49 2.54 -3.45
CA LEU A 64 6.94 2.43 -2.05
C LEU A 64 6.95 3.80 -1.34
N CYS A 65 7.34 4.87 -2.03
CA CYS A 65 7.28 6.22 -1.46
C CYS A 65 5.85 6.65 -1.15
N ASP A 66 4.89 6.34 -2.04
CA ASP A 66 3.47 6.62 -1.81
C ASP A 66 2.91 5.76 -0.66
N LEU A 67 3.27 4.47 -0.58
CA LEU A 67 2.91 3.61 0.55
C LEU A 67 3.41 4.15 1.90
N ILE A 68 4.66 4.61 1.95
CA ILE A 68 5.25 5.18 3.17
C ILE A 68 4.52 6.46 3.58
N ARG A 69 4.12 7.30 2.62
CA ARG A 69 3.36 8.52 2.89
C ARG A 69 2.01 8.16 3.50
N GLY A 70 1.23 7.33 2.81
CA GLY A 70 -0.09 6.93 3.30
C GLY A 70 -0.05 6.16 4.63
N ALA A 71 0.97 5.33 4.87
CA ALA A 71 1.15 4.66 6.16
C ALA A 71 1.43 5.62 7.33
N ARG A 72 2.10 6.75 7.07
CA ARG A 72 2.30 7.81 8.08
C ARG A 72 1.01 8.55 8.38
N ASP A 73 0.21 8.83 7.37
CA ASP A 73 -1.05 9.57 7.54
C ASP A 73 -2.09 8.73 8.31
N ILE A 74 -2.07 7.40 8.13
CA ILE A 74 -2.89 6.46 8.91
C ILE A 74 -2.39 6.30 10.37
N ASP A 75 -1.10 6.54 10.65
CA ASP A 75 -0.46 6.35 11.96
C ASP A 75 -1.19 7.06 13.10
N HIS A 76 -1.68 8.27 12.83
CA HIS A 76 -2.26 9.13 13.86
C HIS A 76 -3.65 8.70 14.37
N THR A 77 -4.29 7.68 13.79
CA THR A 77 -5.75 7.50 13.97
C THR A 77 -6.23 6.10 14.32
N SER A 78 -5.45 5.02 14.14
CA SER A 78 -5.94 3.65 14.38
C SER A 78 -4.90 2.70 15.02
N ARG A 79 -5.22 2.14 16.19
CA ARG A 79 -4.45 1.04 16.84
C ARG A 79 -4.93 -0.34 16.34
N CYS A 80 -5.10 -0.52 15.03
CA CYS A 80 -5.59 -1.78 14.46
C CYS A 80 -4.45 -2.71 13.99
N SER A 81 -4.76 -4.01 13.80
CA SER A 81 -3.87 -5.02 13.23
C SER A 81 -3.35 -4.61 11.85
N GLY A 82 -4.25 -4.11 10.99
CA GLY A 82 -3.93 -3.80 9.60
C GLY A 82 -2.78 -2.80 9.39
N LYS A 83 -2.52 -1.91 10.36
CA LYS A 83 -1.32 -1.05 10.31
C LYS A 83 -0.03 -1.86 10.37
N LYS A 84 0.02 -2.91 11.20
CA LYS A 84 1.20 -3.77 11.31
C LYS A 84 1.47 -4.51 10.00
N ASP A 85 0.41 -4.95 9.34
CA ASP A 85 0.52 -5.68 8.07
C ASP A 85 0.98 -4.76 6.93
N ILE A 86 0.46 -3.53 6.87
CA ILE A 86 0.95 -2.49 5.94
C ILE A 86 2.45 -2.21 6.17
N LEU A 87 2.87 -2.00 7.42
CA LEU A 87 4.27 -1.73 7.73
C LEU A 87 5.18 -2.93 7.45
N LYS A 88 4.70 -4.15 7.69
CA LYS A 88 5.39 -5.39 7.34
C LYS A 88 5.58 -5.49 5.83
N GLY A 89 4.52 -5.33 5.04
CA GLY A 89 4.62 -5.33 3.59
C GLY A 89 5.53 -4.22 3.03
N ILE A 90 5.54 -3.03 3.63
CA ILE A 90 6.51 -1.96 3.27
C ILE A 90 7.96 -2.40 3.51
N CYS A 91 8.24 -3.12 4.59
CA CYS A 91 9.56 -3.68 4.86
C CYS A 91 9.91 -4.78 3.86
N ASP A 92 8.96 -5.66 3.55
CA ASP A 92 9.16 -6.77 2.62
C ASP A 92 9.39 -6.26 1.18
N ILE A 93 8.71 -5.17 0.76
CA ILE A 93 8.99 -4.50 -0.52
C ILE A 93 10.44 -3.99 -0.59
N LYS A 94 10.99 -3.45 0.50
CA LYS A 94 12.38 -2.97 0.51
C LYS A 94 13.37 -4.11 0.31
N GLU A 95 13.12 -5.26 0.92
CA GLU A 95 13.94 -6.45 0.72
C GLU A 95 13.80 -7.00 -0.70
N ALA A 96 12.58 -7.03 -1.22
CA ALA A 96 12.32 -7.44 -2.60
C ALA A 96 13.06 -6.56 -3.63
N ILE A 97 13.05 -5.24 -3.44
CA ILE A 97 13.84 -4.28 -4.25
C ILE A 97 15.33 -4.61 -4.20
N ARG A 98 15.88 -4.95 -3.01
CA ARG A 98 17.29 -5.35 -2.86
C ARG A 98 17.59 -6.62 -3.64
N CYS A 99 16.71 -7.63 -3.57
CA CYS A 99 16.82 -8.87 -4.34
C CYS A 99 16.82 -8.61 -5.85
N ILE A 100 15.91 -7.78 -6.36
CA ILE A 100 15.83 -7.44 -7.79
C ILE A 100 17.08 -6.67 -8.24
N LYS A 101 17.55 -5.69 -7.45
CA LYS A 101 18.78 -4.94 -7.75
C LYS A 101 20.01 -5.85 -7.80
N LYS A 102 20.10 -6.81 -6.88
CA LYS A 102 21.15 -7.83 -6.89
C LYS A 102 21.08 -8.66 -8.18
N GLY A 103 19.89 -9.13 -8.54
CA GLY A 103 19.72 -9.93 -9.76
C GLY A 103 20.07 -9.16 -11.04
N LEU A 104 19.71 -7.87 -11.11
CA LEU A 104 20.16 -6.98 -12.18
C LEU A 104 21.69 -6.88 -12.26
N HIS A 105 22.36 -6.71 -11.11
CA HIS A 105 23.81 -6.67 -11.06
C HIS A 105 24.43 -7.99 -11.57
N ASP A 106 23.82 -9.12 -11.22
CA ASP A 106 24.28 -10.45 -11.64
C ASP A 106 24.13 -10.65 -13.15
N ILE A 107 23.01 -10.23 -13.75
CA ILE A 107 22.81 -10.18 -15.21
C ILE A 107 23.89 -9.32 -15.88
N CYS A 108 24.16 -8.12 -15.36
CA CYS A 108 25.19 -7.22 -15.90
C CYS A 108 26.61 -7.79 -15.75
N SER A 109 26.82 -8.73 -14.82
CA SER A 109 28.10 -9.41 -14.57
C SER A 109 28.19 -10.76 -15.29
N CYS A 110 27.37 -10.98 -16.32
CA CYS A 110 27.29 -12.23 -17.10
C CYS A 110 26.84 -13.46 -16.31
N ARG A 111 26.25 -13.29 -15.11
CA ARG A 111 25.62 -14.35 -14.30
C ARG A 111 24.11 -14.32 -14.49
N VAL A 112 23.68 -14.63 -15.72
CA VAL A 112 22.29 -14.42 -16.16
C VAL A 112 21.32 -15.32 -15.40
N CYS A 113 21.66 -16.59 -15.20
CA CYS A 113 20.77 -17.54 -14.51
C CYS A 113 20.53 -17.13 -13.06
N GLU A 114 21.61 -16.85 -12.31
CA GLU A 114 21.54 -16.39 -10.93
C GLU A 114 20.80 -15.06 -10.81
N GLY A 115 21.02 -14.16 -11.79
CA GLY A 115 20.33 -12.88 -11.82
C GLY A 115 18.84 -13.01 -12.09
N VAL A 116 18.43 -13.87 -13.02
CA VAL A 116 17.01 -14.17 -13.28
C VAL A 116 16.35 -14.80 -12.06
N GLU A 117 16.98 -15.78 -11.42
CA GLU A 117 16.47 -16.41 -10.19
C GLU A 117 16.30 -15.40 -9.05
N ALA A 118 17.27 -14.51 -8.86
CA ALA A 118 17.20 -13.47 -7.84
C ALA A 118 16.06 -12.46 -8.11
N ILE A 119 15.82 -12.10 -9.36
CA ILE A 119 14.70 -11.21 -9.74
C ILE A 119 13.37 -11.92 -9.56
N GLN A 120 13.25 -13.19 -9.96
CA GLN A 120 12.02 -13.97 -9.74
C GLN A 120 11.69 -14.10 -8.25
N LYS A 121 12.71 -14.37 -7.41
CA LYS A 121 12.53 -14.37 -5.97
C LYS A 121 12.01 -13.02 -5.46
N GLY A 122 12.63 -11.92 -5.89
CA GLY A 122 12.18 -10.58 -5.52
C GLY A 122 10.76 -10.25 -6.01
N LEU A 123 10.34 -10.76 -7.18
CA LEU A 123 8.95 -10.64 -7.65
C LEU A 123 7.97 -11.37 -6.73
N CYS A 124 8.28 -12.60 -6.32
CA CYS A 124 7.45 -13.34 -5.36
C CYS A 124 7.34 -12.60 -4.02
N GLU A 125 8.45 -12.02 -3.53
CA GLU A 125 8.45 -11.21 -2.31
C GLU A 125 7.60 -9.94 -2.46
N LEU A 126 7.66 -9.26 -3.61
CA LEU A 126 6.78 -8.11 -3.91
C LEU A 126 5.29 -8.49 -3.90
N GLU A 127 4.93 -9.61 -4.52
CA GLU A 127 3.53 -10.07 -4.59
C GLU A 127 2.99 -10.42 -3.20
N ASN A 128 3.77 -11.11 -2.38
CA ASN A 128 3.40 -11.40 -0.99
C ASN A 128 3.27 -10.13 -0.15
N ALA A 129 4.21 -9.19 -0.30
CA ALA A 129 4.19 -7.93 0.42
C ALA A 129 2.98 -7.05 0.03
N LEU A 130 2.59 -7.07 -1.25
CA LEU A 130 1.35 -6.41 -1.70
C LEU A 130 0.11 -7.05 -1.11
N ALA A 131 0.07 -8.38 -0.96
CA ALA A 131 -1.04 -9.07 -0.32
C ALA A 131 -1.20 -8.63 1.15
N ASP A 132 -0.09 -8.59 1.91
CA ASP A 132 -0.07 -8.11 3.29
C ASP A 132 -0.59 -6.66 3.40
N ILE A 133 -0.18 -5.77 2.48
CA ILE A 133 -0.65 -4.37 2.47
C ILE A 133 -2.14 -4.29 2.15
N VAL A 134 -2.63 -5.07 1.18
CA VAL A 134 -4.05 -5.08 0.81
C VAL A 134 -4.91 -5.60 1.95
N GLU A 135 -4.48 -6.68 2.62
CA GLU A 135 -5.15 -7.20 3.82
C GLU A 135 -5.18 -6.14 4.92
N GLY A 136 -4.02 -5.53 5.22
CA GLY A 136 -3.93 -4.49 6.23
C GLY A 136 -4.78 -3.25 5.91
N LEU A 137 -4.87 -2.87 4.62
CA LEU A 137 -5.74 -1.77 4.18
C LEU A 137 -7.23 -2.11 4.36
N ASN A 138 -7.64 -3.34 4.05
CA ASN A 138 -9.02 -3.79 4.26
C ASN A 138 -9.39 -3.81 5.74
N ASP A 139 -8.46 -4.23 6.61
CA ASP A 139 -8.62 -4.18 8.07
C ASP A 139 -8.84 -2.74 8.56
N VAL A 140 -8.01 -1.80 8.10
CA VAL A 140 -8.15 -0.37 8.42
C VAL A 140 -9.53 0.14 7.98
N LEU A 141 -9.92 -0.13 6.74
CA LEU A 141 -11.24 0.28 6.20
C LEU A 141 -12.41 -0.33 6.97
N GLY A 142 -12.29 -1.60 7.37
CA GLY A 142 -13.30 -2.30 8.15
C GLY A 142 -13.48 -1.70 9.54
N GLU A 143 -12.38 -1.37 10.24
CA GLU A 143 -12.43 -0.70 11.53
C GLU A 143 -13.00 0.73 11.43
N MET A 144 -12.68 1.44 10.35
CA MET A 144 -13.24 2.76 10.06
C MET A 144 -14.76 2.70 9.92
N GLU A 145 -15.28 1.73 9.17
CA GLU A 145 -16.72 1.55 8.97
C GLU A 145 -17.43 1.16 10.28
N LYS A 146 -16.85 0.26 11.08
CA LYS A 146 -17.38 -0.08 12.42
C LYS A 146 -17.46 1.15 13.32
N ASN A 147 -16.42 1.98 13.34
CA ASN A 147 -16.39 3.21 14.15
C ASN A 147 -17.42 4.24 13.66
N ARG A 148 -17.64 4.34 12.35
CA ARG A 148 -18.68 5.20 11.76
C ARG A 148 -20.07 4.78 12.24
N ARG A 149 -20.38 3.48 12.22
CA ARG A 149 -21.66 2.94 12.71
C ARG A 149 -21.85 3.21 14.21
N ARG A 150 -20.84 2.95 15.03
CA ARG A 150 -20.89 3.25 16.48
C ARG A 150 -21.18 4.72 16.76
N ARG A 151 -20.59 5.64 15.99
CA ARG A 151 -20.87 7.08 16.12
C ARG A 151 -22.29 7.43 15.69
N ALA A 152 -22.80 6.85 14.60
CA ALA A 152 -24.17 7.05 14.15
C ALA A 152 -25.18 6.57 15.21
N ASP A 153 -25.00 5.35 15.74
CA ASP A 153 -25.86 4.79 16.79
C ASP A 153 -25.83 5.63 18.08
N ALA A 154 -24.66 6.17 18.43
CA ALA A 154 -24.52 7.07 19.58
C ALA A 154 -25.27 8.40 19.37
N MET A 155 -25.19 8.97 18.16
CA MET A 155 -25.90 10.20 17.83
C MET A 155 -27.42 10.02 17.80
N ASP A 156 -27.90 8.87 17.32
CA ASP A 156 -29.33 8.54 17.32
C ASP A 156 -29.88 8.47 18.76
N LYS A 157 -29.15 7.78 19.65
CA LYS A 157 -29.48 7.73 21.09
C LYS A 157 -29.46 9.10 21.77
N VAL A 158 -28.52 9.97 21.42
CA VAL A 158 -28.47 11.35 21.94
C VAL A 158 -29.67 12.16 21.43
N SER A 159 -30.02 12.02 20.15
CA SER A 159 -31.19 12.67 19.55
C SER A 159 -32.49 12.22 20.22
N ASP A 160 -32.65 10.93 20.48
CA ASP A 160 -33.81 10.40 21.21
C ASP A 160 -33.91 10.96 22.63
N LEU A 161 -32.77 11.06 23.35
CA LEU A 161 -32.73 11.63 24.69
C LEU A 161 -33.10 13.13 24.69
N CYS A 162 -32.64 13.90 23.69
CA CYS A 162 -33.01 15.31 23.54
C CYS A 162 -34.51 15.49 23.27
N ARG A 163 -35.11 14.64 22.43
CA ARG A 163 -36.56 14.67 22.17
C ARG A 163 -37.38 14.39 23.44
N CYS A 164 -36.91 13.50 24.30
CA CYS A 164 -37.55 13.25 25.60
C CYS A 164 -37.48 14.47 26.53
N PHE A 165 -36.42 15.28 26.45
CA PHE A 165 -36.27 16.49 27.27
C PHE A 165 -37.13 17.66 26.78
N ASP A 166 -37.31 17.81 25.45
CA ASP A 166 -38.12 18.89 24.85
C ASP A 166 -39.64 18.69 25.01
N TRP A 167 -40.11 17.46 25.29
CA TRP A 167 -41.54 17.15 25.49
C TRP A 167 -42.01 17.19 26.95
N GLY A 168 -41.16 17.63 27.88
CA GLY A 168 -41.55 17.91 29.27
C GLY A 168 -41.94 16.68 30.09
N CYS A 169 -41.11 16.36 31.09
CA CYS A 169 -41.66 15.91 32.37
C CYS A 169 -42.28 17.10 33.11
#